data_AF-E0VTM4-F1
#
_entry.id   AF-E0VTM4-F1
#
_cell.length_a   1.000
_cell.length_b   1.000
_cell.length_c   1.000
_cell.angle_alpha   90.00
_cell.angle_beta   90.00
_cell.angle_gamma   90.00
#
_symmetry.space_group_name_H-M   'P 1'
#
loop_
_entity.id
_entity.type
_entity.pdbx_description
1 polymer ?
#
loop_
_entity_poly.entity_id
_entity_poly.type
_entity_poly.pdbx_seq_one_letter_code
_entity_poly.pdbx_strand_id
1 'polypeptide(L)'
;MYPGKLLLLLLLLLYYLDFRGILLYNFYLNFLGYYKHNNKVFLPYIKGVTDKIAKLLTKRNISTVFLPTAKIANLLNNPKDILPPTDYPGIYKIPCHCGKVYIGMTSRSVRARTKEHERHLRLNQPDKSAVAEHAIAEKHNIDFQKTSVLIKNPDPSHLPFLEAIEILKHPLNFNRDSGTQLNPIWSPLLKITN
;
A
#
# COMPACT_ATOMS: atom_id res chain seq x y z
N MET A 1 -0.58 -20.28 19.96
CA MET A 1 -1.15 -19.06 19.34
C MET A 1 -2.12 -18.44 20.34
N TYR A 2 -1.76 -17.33 20.99
CA TYR A 2 -2.68 -16.55 21.85
C TYR A 2 -2.71 -15.11 21.30
N PRO A 3 -3.74 -14.76 20.50
CA PRO A 3 -3.83 -13.45 19.83
C PRO A 3 -3.99 -12.26 20.82
N GLY A 4 -4.40 -12.50 22.07
CA GLY A 4 -4.62 -11.43 23.05
C GLY A 4 -3.35 -10.74 23.59
N LYS A 5 -2.19 -11.40 23.59
CA LYS A 5 -0.95 -10.81 24.16
C LYS A 5 -0.23 -9.86 23.20
N LEU A 6 -0.40 -10.03 21.90
CA LEU A 6 0.14 -9.10 20.89
C LEU A 6 -0.70 -7.81 20.83
N LEU A 7 -2.02 -7.96 20.98
CA LEU A 7 -2.96 -6.84 21.08
C LEU A 7 -2.66 -5.97 22.31
N LEU A 8 -2.34 -6.58 23.45
CA LEU A 8 -1.97 -5.85 24.68
C LEU A 8 -0.67 -5.05 24.51
N LEU A 9 0.29 -5.56 23.73
CA LEU A 9 1.56 -4.88 23.44
C LEU A 9 1.36 -3.71 22.47
N LEU A 10 0.49 -3.87 21.48
CA LEU A 10 0.02 -2.78 20.61
C LEU A 10 -0.71 -1.70 21.40
N LEU A 11 -1.64 -2.08 22.28
CA LEU A 11 -2.40 -1.15 23.11
C LEU A 11 -1.50 -0.39 24.10
N LEU A 12 -0.49 -1.04 24.68
CA LEU A 12 0.49 -0.38 25.56
C LEU A 12 1.39 0.61 24.82
N LEU A 13 1.74 0.34 23.55
CA LEU A 13 2.53 1.25 22.71
C LEU A 13 1.71 2.43 22.21
N LEU A 14 0.42 2.22 21.92
CA LEU A 14 -0.53 3.28 21.59
C LEU A 14 -0.83 4.17 22.80
N TYR A 15 -0.91 3.60 24.01
CA TYR A 15 -1.18 4.34 25.25
C TYR A 15 -0.02 5.25 25.70
N TYR A 16 1.24 4.90 25.36
CA TYR A 16 2.42 5.69 25.74
C TYR A 16 2.82 6.76 24.73
N LEU A 17 2.24 6.75 23.52
CA LEU A 17 2.60 7.64 22.41
C LEU A 17 1.35 8.43 21.98
N ASP A 18 1.03 9.47 22.74
CA ASP A 18 -0.08 10.40 22.45
C ASP A 18 0.25 11.27 21.20
N PHE A 19 0.19 10.68 20.00
CA PHE A 19 0.50 11.36 18.74
C PHE A 19 -0.65 11.25 17.73
N ARG A 20 -1.27 12.41 17.48
CA ARG A 20 -2.26 12.66 16.44
C ARG A 20 -1.68 12.37 15.04
N GLY A 21 -2.29 11.42 14.31
CA GLY A 21 -2.32 11.37 12.85
C GLY A 21 -1.00 11.08 12.09
N ILE A 22 -1.09 10.23 11.06
CA ILE A 22 -0.09 9.99 9.98
C ILE A 22 1.19 9.22 10.38
N LEU A 23 1.76 9.41 11.59
CA LEU A 23 2.93 8.63 12.03
C LEU A 23 2.62 7.16 12.36
N LEU A 24 1.33 6.83 12.55
CA LEU A 24 0.86 5.47 12.80
C LEU A 24 1.22 4.51 11.68
N TYR A 25 1.22 4.90 10.40
CA TYR A 25 1.50 3.94 9.31
C TYR A 25 2.99 3.57 9.23
N ASN A 26 3.90 4.55 9.33
CA ASN A 26 5.35 4.27 9.36
C ASN A 26 5.77 3.60 10.68
N PHE A 27 5.12 3.93 11.81
CA PHE A 27 5.32 3.21 13.06
C PHE A 27 4.77 1.79 12.97
N TYR A 28 3.59 1.57 12.38
CA TYR A 28 2.96 0.25 12.20
C TYR A 28 3.72 -0.63 11.20
N LEU A 29 4.28 -0.05 10.13
CA LEU A 29 5.18 -0.75 9.20
C LEU A 29 6.54 -1.11 9.84
N ASN A 30 7.09 -0.25 10.71
CA ASN A 30 8.25 -0.62 11.54
C ASN A 30 7.89 -1.61 12.66
N PHE A 31 6.67 -1.56 13.18
CA PHE A 31 6.15 -2.43 14.24
C PHE A 31 5.83 -3.85 13.74
N LEU A 32 5.46 -4.00 12.46
CA LEU A 32 5.43 -5.29 11.75
C LEU A 32 6.81 -5.97 11.67
N GLY A 33 7.89 -5.29 12.07
CA GLY A 33 9.21 -5.89 12.29
C GLY A 33 9.31 -6.79 13.54
N TYR A 34 8.26 -6.88 14.37
CA TYR A 34 8.21 -7.84 15.47
C TYR A 34 7.95 -9.26 14.93
N TYR A 35 9.03 -9.97 14.64
CA TYR A 35 8.97 -11.39 14.29
C TYR A 35 9.23 -12.23 15.55
N LYS A 36 8.28 -13.09 15.95
CA LYS A 36 8.50 -14.06 17.03
C LYS A 36 8.91 -15.40 16.43
N HIS A 37 10.16 -15.80 16.63
CA HIS A 37 10.68 -17.10 16.20
C HIS A 37 11.45 -17.74 17.35
N ASN A 38 11.14 -18.99 17.69
CA ASN A 38 11.84 -19.76 18.75
C ASN A 38 12.14 -18.94 20.02
N ASN A 39 11.10 -18.34 20.61
CA ASN A 39 11.17 -17.56 21.86
C ASN A 39 12.05 -16.29 21.80
N LYS A 40 12.38 -15.82 20.60
CA LYS A 40 13.10 -14.56 20.34
C LYS A 40 12.19 -13.50 19.75
N VAL A 41 12.55 -12.25 19.99
CA VAL A 41 11.85 -11.04 19.59
C VAL A 41 12.85 -10.07 18.98
N PHE A 42 12.56 -9.53 17.80
CA PHE A 42 13.42 -8.55 17.15
C PHE A 42 12.85 -7.14 17.36
N LEU A 43 13.67 -6.21 17.87
CA LEU A 43 13.28 -4.82 18.14
C LEU A 43 14.30 -3.86 17.52
N PRO A 44 13.88 -2.74 16.91
CA PRO A 44 14.81 -1.67 16.55
C PRO A 44 15.46 -1.10 17.81
N TYR A 45 16.76 -0.84 17.81
CA TYR A 45 17.42 -0.25 18.97
C TYR A 45 17.03 1.23 19.12
N ILE A 46 16.34 1.54 20.22
CA ILE A 46 16.02 2.91 20.65
C ILE A 46 16.45 3.03 22.10
N LYS A 47 17.58 3.71 22.30
CA LYS A 47 18.21 3.92 23.60
C LYS A 47 17.18 4.39 24.64
N GLY A 48 17.07 3.68 25.76
CA GLY A 48 16.19 4.00 26.88
C GLY A 48 14.75 3.50 26.76
N VAL A 49 14.25 3.22 25.55
CA VAL A 49 12.90 2.68 25.32
C VAL A 49 12.95 1.18 25.14
N THR A 50 13.66 0.69 24.11
CA THR A 50 13.70 -0.74 23.79
C THR A 50 14.46 -1.55 24.83
N ASP A 51 15.35 -0.91 25.60
CA ASP A 51 16.05 -1.51 26.74
C ASP A 51 15.07 -1.88 27.87
N LYS A 52 14.12 -0.99 28.19
CA LYS A 52 13.09 -1.23 29.21
C LYS A 52 12.17 -2.36 28.78
N ILE A 53 11.77 -2.36 27.51
CA ILE A 53 10.94 -3.42 26.91
C ILE A 53 11.68 -4.76 26.94
N ALA A 54 12.95 -4.79 26.55
CA ALA A 54 13.79 -5.98 26.62
C ALA A 54 13.87 -6.55 28.03
N LYS A 55 14.09 -5.70 29.05
CA LYS A 55 14.11 -6.11 30.46
C LYS A 55 12.80 -6.75 30.91
N LEU A 56 11.65 -6.23 30.46
CA LEU A 56 10.34 -6.81 30.75
C LEU A 56 10.14 -8.17 30.06
N LEU A 57 10.64 -8.32 28.83
CA LEU A 57 10.56 -9.56 28.05
C LEU A 57 11.46 -10.65 28.63
N THR A 58 12.67 -10.30 29.07
CA THR A 58 13.60 -11.24 29.71
C THR A 58 13.00 -11.87 30.96
N LYS A 59 12.30 -11.09 31.80
CA LYS A 59 11.56 -11.61 32.98
C LYS A 59 10.51 -12.68 32.63
N ARG A 60 10.08 -12.74 31.37
CA ARG A 60 9.09 -13.70 30.87
C ARG A 60 9.74 -14.79 30.01
N ASN A 61 11.05 -15.00 30.13
CA ASN A 61 11.84 -15.95 29.34
C ASN A 61 11.73 -15.72 27.83
N ILE A 62 11.61 -14.46 27.40
CA ILE A 62 11.62 -14.08 25.99
C ILE A 62 12.93 -13.34 25.71
N SER A 63 13.72 -13.86 24.77
CA SER A 63 14.99 -13.26 24.38
C SER A 63 14.75 -12.13 23.36
N THR A 64 15.43 -11.01 23.51
CA THR A 64 15.34 -9.87 22.58
C THR A 64 16.62 -9.72 21.78
N VAL A 65 16.48 -9.50 20.48
CA VAL A 65 17.55 -9.19 19.53
C VAL A 65 17.33 -7.77 19.04
N PHE A 66 18.33 -6.92 19.18
CA PHE A 66 18.25 -5.56 18.70
C PHE A 66 18.69 -5.47 17.23
N LEU A 67 17.87 -4.82 16.42
CA LEU A 67 18.16 -4.50 15.04
C LEU A 67 18.61 -3.03 14.95
N PRO A 68 19.60 -2.71 14.12
CA PRO A 68 19.95 -1.33 13.84
C PRO A 68 18.77 -0.62 13.15
N THR A 69 18.55 0.64 13.52
CA THR A 69 17.43 1.46 13.03
C THR A 69 17.50 1.71 11.52
N ALA A 70 18.71 1.68 10.95
CA ALA A 70 18.94 1.72 9.50
C ALA A 70 20.11 0.80 9.13
N LYS A 71 19.98 0.10 7.99
CA LYS A 71 21.09 -0.68 7.40
C LYS A 71 22.02 0.28 6.65
N ILE A 72 23.33 0.02 6.63
CA ILE A 72 24.29 0.79 5.82
C ILE A 72 23.86 0.81 4.34
N ALA A 73 23.33 -0.30 3.83
CA ALA A 73 22.77 -0.37 2.48
C ALA A 73 21.63 0.63 2.20
N ASN A 74 20.92 1.12 3.23
CA ASN A 74 19.90 2.16 3.07
C ASN A 74 20.52 3.56 3.03
N LEU A 75 21.72 3.74 3.59
CA LEU A 75 22.49 4.99 3.54
C LEU A 75 23.26 5.12 2.24
N LEU A 76 23.68 4.00 1.67
CA LEU A 76 24.31 3.95 0.36
C LEU A 76 23.24 4.14 -0.71
N ASN A 77 23.35 5.22 -1.48
CA ASN A 77 22.48 5.45 -2.63
C ASN A 77 22.58 4.27 -3.60
N ASN A 78 21.43 3.81 -4.09
CA ASN A 78 21.41 2.85 -5.18
C ASN A 78 21.98 3.54 -6.43
N PRO A 79 23.08 3.06 -7.04
CA PRO A 79 23.70 3.71 -8.19
C PRO A 79 22.89 3.59 -9.49
N LYS A 80 21.74 2.91 -9.45
CA LYS A 80 20.86 2.75 -10.61
C LYS A 80 20.11 4.04 -10.92
N ASP A 81 20.00 4.34 -12.22
CA ASP A 81 19.16 5.42 -12.71
C ASP A 81 17.72 5.25 -12.21
N ILE A 82 17.20 6.31 -11.61
CA ILE A 82 15.82 6.35 -11.14
C ILE A 82 14.93 6.58 -12.35
N LEU A 83 14.20 5.54 -12.75
CA LEU A 83 13.20 5.65 -13.81
C LEU A 83 12.00 6.50 -13.33
N PRO A 84 11.25 7.14 -14.24
CA PRO A 84 10.05 7.85 -13.84
C PRO A 84 9.03 6.85 -13.25
N PRO A 85 8.16 7.27 -12.32
CA PRO A 85 7.23 6.37 -11.64
C PRO A 85 6.38 5.51 -12.57
N THR A 86 6.03 6.03 -13.74
CA THR A 86 5.21 5.35 -14.76
C THR A 86 5.90 4.14 -15.39
N ASP A 87 7.23 4.03 -15.28
CA ASP A 87 8.00 2.91 -15.83
C ASP A 87 8.11 1.73 -14.85
N TYR A 88 7.53 1.85 -13.66
CA TYR A 88 7.41 0.76 -12.68
C TYR A 88 6.01 0.11 -12.71
N PRO A 89 5.89 -1.14 -12.22
CA PRO A 89 4.61 -1.74 -11.92
C PRO A 89 3.95 -1.08 -10.72
N GLY A 90 2.65 -1.31 -10.58
CA GLY A 90 1.89 -0.76 -9.46
C GLY A 90 0.44 -0.44 -9.76
N ILE A 91 -0.13 0.36 -8.87
CA ILE A 91 -1.50 0.86 -8.95
C ILE A 91 -1.46 2.27 -9.52
N TYR A 92 -2.30 2.53 -10.50
CA TYR A 92 -2.36 3.82 -11.19
C TYR A 92 -3.80 4.31 -11.35
N LYS A 93 -3.92 5.60 -11.64
CA LYS A 93 -5.17 6.31 -11.81
C LYS A 93 -5.18 7.04 -13.14
N ILE A 94 -6.24 6.86 -13.93
CA ILE A 94 -6.49 7.58 -15.18
C ILE A 94 -7.75 8.44 -15.03
N PRO A 95 -7.64 9.78 -15.07
CA PRO A 95 -8.81 10.65 -14.99
C PRO A 95 -9.56 10.74 -16.31
N CYS A 96 -10.87 10.97 -16.21
CA CYS A 96 -11.74 11.36 -17.32
C CYS A 96 -12.21 12.81 -17.12
N HIS A 97 -12.51 13.54 -18.19
CA HIS A 97 -13.00 14.93 -18.07
C HIS A 97 -14.34 15.03 -17.33
N CYS A 98 -15.11 13.94 -17.22
CA CYS A 98 -16.37 13.89 -16.50
C CYS A 98 -16.20 13.90 -14.97
N GLY A 99 -14.96 14.00 -14.47
CA GLY A 99 -14.63 13.99 -13.05
C GLY A 99 -14.48 12.59 -12.45
N LYS A 100 -14.88 11.53 -13.19
CA LYS A 100 -14.67 10.15 -12.77
C LYS A 100 -13.24 9.69 -13.05
N VAL A 101 -12.80 8.65 -12.33
CA VAL A 101 -11.45 8.09 -12.46
C VAL A 101 -11.47 6.59 -12.70
N TYR A 102 -10.48 6.06 -13.42
CA TYR A 102 -10.22 4.63 -13.47
C TYR A 102 -9.03 4.30 -12.60
N ILE A 103 -9.17 3.28 -11.76
CA ILE A 103 -8.08 2.74 -10.95
C ILE A 103 -7.69 1.39 -11.54
N GLY A 104 -6.42 1.15 -11.79
CA GLY A 104 -5.98 -0.14 -12.33
C GLY A 104 -4.66 -0.60 -11.73
N MET A 105 -4.46 -1.92 -11.71
CA MET A 105 -3.16 -2.52 -11.42
C MET A 105 -2.41 -2.95 -12.69
N THR A 106 -1.09 -3.03 -12.58
CA THR A 106 -0.23 -3.70 -13.57
C THR A 106 1.02 -4.27 -12.93
N SER A 107 1.38 -5.50 -13.31
CA SER A 107 2.67 -6.14 -12.97
C SER A 107 3.81 -5.76 -13.93
N ARG A 108 3.48 -5.08 -15.03
CA ARG A 108 4.41 -4.41 -15.97
C ARG A 108 4.40 -2.91 -15.71
N SER A 109 5.10 -2.11 -16.50
CA SER A 109 5.04 -0.65 -16.35
C SER A 109 3.63 -0.07 -16.54
N VAL A 110 3.29 0.94 -15.74
CA VAL A 110 2.06 1.73 -15.90
C VAL A 110 1.98 2.33 -17.30
N ARG A 111 3.09 2.85 -17.82
CA ARG A 111 3.16 3.42 -19.18
C ARG A 111 2.72 2.43 -20.25
N ALA A 112 3.16 1.17 -20.18
CA ALA A 112 2.77 0.15 -21.15
C ALA A 112 1.26 -0.12 -21.07
N ARG A 113 0.72 -0.18 -19.85
CA ARG A 113 -0.72 -0.42 -19.63
C ARG A 113 -1.57 0.76 -20.11
N THR A 114 -1.15 2.00 -19.87
CA THR A 114 -1.82 3.21 -20.40
C THR A 114 -1.88 3.20 -21.93
N LYS A 115 -0.76 2.88 -22.61
CA LYS A 115 -0.73 2.75 -24.07
C LYS A 115 -1.65 1.65 -24.61
N GLU A 116 -1.83 0.57 -23.87
CA GLU A 116 -2.81 -0.46 -24.24
C GLU A 116 -4.24 0.08 -24.17
N HIS A 117 -4.59 0.83 -23.12
CA HIS A 117 -5.90 1.48 -23.02
C HIS A 117 -6.14 2.47 -24.17
N GLU A 118 -5.16 3.31 -24.50
CA GLU A 118 -5.20 4.21 -25.66
C GLU A 118 -5.44 3.43 -26.96
N ARG A 119 -4.72 2.32 -27.17
CA ARG A 119 -4.88 1.47 -28.34
C ARG A 119 -6.28 0.86 -28.40
N HIS A 120 -6.81 0.37 -27.28
CA HIS A 120 -8.15 -0.23 -27.24
C HIS A 120 -9.24 0.80 -27.52
N LEU A 121 -9.10 2.03 -27.03
CA LEU A 121 -9.99 3.14 -27.36
C LEU A 121 -9.90 3.47 -28.86
N ARG A 122 -8.69 3.64 -29.41
CA ARG A 122 -8.48 3.93 -30.84
C ARG A 122 -9.05 2.85 -31.77
N LEU A 123 -9.02 1.59 -31.35
CA LEU A 123 -9.54 0.46 -32.12
C LEU A 123 -11.01 0.15 -31.84
N ASN A 124 -11.72 0.96 -31.05
CA ASN A 124 -13.10 0.73 -30.64
C ASN A 124 -13.33 -0.68 -30.04
N GLN A 125 -12.50 -1.06 -29.07
CA GLN A 125 -12.56 -2.36 -28.38
C GLN A 125 -13.02 -2.19 -26.93
N PRO A 126 -14.30 -1.86 -26.67
CA PRO A 126 -14.82 -1.63 -25.32
C PRO A 126 -14.66 -2.86 -24.43
N ASP A 127 -14.89 -4.06 -24.96
CA ASP A 127 -14.83 -5.33 -24.21
C ASP A 127 -13.48 -5.58 -23.53
N LYS A 128 -12.39 -5.07 -24.12
CA LYS A 128 -11.01 -5.28 -23.65
C LYS A 128 -10.55 -4.28 -22.59
N SER A 129 -11.30 -3.20 -22.36
CA SER A 129 -10.85 -2.11 -21.50
C SER A 129 -12.02 -1.31 -20.95
N ALA A 130 -12.19 -1.30 -19.63
CA ALA A 130 -13.15 -0.43 -18.94
C ALA A 130 -12.96 1.06 -19.32
N VAL A 131 -11.72 1.49 -19.56
CA VAL A 131 -11.41 2.84 -20.05
C VAL A 131 -11.96 3.10 -21.45
N ALA A 132 -11.93 2.10 -22.32
CA ALA A 132 -12.42 2.25 -23.69
C ALA A 132 -13.95 2.20 -23.70
N GLU A 133 -14.52 1.26 -22.96
CA GLU A 133 -15.96 1.14 -22.72
C GLU A 133 -16.56 2.45 -22.20
N HIS A 134 -16.01 3.02 -21.12
CA HIS A 134 -16.49 4.28 -20.56
C HIS A 134 -16.41 5.43 -21.57
N ALA A 135 -15.27 5.58 -22.24
CA ALA A 135 -15.06 6.64 -23.22
C ALA A 135 -16.03 6.54 -24.41
N ILE A 136 -16.29 5.32 -24.90
CA ILE A 136 -17.17 5.09 -26.06
C ILE A 136 -18.64 5.26 -25.65
N ALA A 137 -19.07 4.64 -24.55
CA ALA A 137 -20.46 4.66 -24.10
C ALA A 137 -20.92 6.07 -23.73
N GLU A 138 -20.09 6.82 -23.02
CA GLU A 138 -20.40 8.17 -22.55
C GLU A 138 -19.92 9.27 -23.51
N LYS A 139 -19.25 8.90 -24.62
CA LYS A 139 -18.61 9.82 -25.57
C LYS A 139 -17.66 10.82 -24.89
N HIS A 140 -16.87 10.31 -23.95
CA HIS A 140 -15.95 11.10 -23.15
C HIS A 140 -14.50 11.00 -23.61
N ASN A 141 -13.75 12.09 -23.45
CA ASN A 141 -12.30 12.11 -23.61
C ASN A 141 -11.57 11.68 -22.32
N ILE A 142 -10.62 10.77 -22.48
CA ILE A 142 -9.79 10.28 -21.38
C ILE A 142 -8.48 11.07 -21.33
N ASP A 143 -8.11 11.55 -20.13
CA ASP A 143 -6.92 12.35 -19.90
C ASP A 143 -5.68 11.46 -19.63
N PHE A 144 -5.25 10.69 -20.64
CA PHE A 144 -4.12 9.76 -20.48
C PHE A 144 -2.81 10.43 -20.04
N GLN A 145 -2.58 11.68 -20.42
CA GLN A 145 -1.39 12.45 -20.03
C GLN A 145 -1.38 12.79 -18.53
N LYS A 146 -2.55 12.77 -17.87
CA LYS A 146 -2.70 13.00 -16.42
C LYS A 146 -2.71 11.68 -15.64
N THR A 147 -2.26 10.58 -16.24
CA THR A 147 -2.13 9.31 -15.53
C THR A 147 -1.14 9.46 -14.37
N SER A 148 -1.58 9.14 -13.16
CA SER A 148 -0.75 9.21 -11.95
C SER A 148 -0.56 7.83 -11.34
N VAL A 149 0.65 7.54 -10.84
CA VAL A 149 0.94 6.32 -10.08
C VAL A 149 0.57 6.55 -8.62
N LEU A 150 -0.35 5.73 -8.09
CA LEU A 150 -0.78 5.79 -6.69
C LEU A 150 0.16 5.00 -5.79
N ILE A 151 0.53 3.79 -6.21
CA ILE A 151 1.44 2.91 -5.49
C ILE A 151 2.49 2.39 -6.47
N LYS A 152 3.76 2.67 -6.20
CA LYS A 152 4.90 2.33 -7.06
C LYS A 152 5.59 1.05 -6.57
N ASN A 153 5.83 0.12 -7.49
CA ASN A 153 6.58 -1.12 -7.29
C ASN A 153 6.20 -1.91 -6.02
N PRO A 154 4.91 -2.18 -5.78
CA PRO A 154 4.50 -3.04 -4.68
C PRO A 154 4.88 -4.49 -4.96
N ASP A 155 4.85 -5.31 -3.90
CA ASP A 155 4.91 -6.76 -4.05
C ASP A 155 3.76 -7.24 -4.97
N PRO A 156 4.05 -8.03 -6.03
CA PRO A 156 3.02 -8.52 -6.95
C PRO A 156 1.85 -9.25 -6.28
N SER A 157 2.11 -9.95 -5.17
CA SER A 157 1.07 -10.67 -4.42
C SER A 157 0.05 -9.75 -3.74
N HIS A 158 0.43 -8.49 -3.50
CA HIS A 158 -0.44 -7.50 -2.88
C HIS A 158 -1.25 -6.68 -3.88
N LEU A 159 -0.90 -6.72 -5.18
CA LEU A 159 -1.53 -5.88 -6.20
C LEU A 159 -3.07 -5.98 -6.22
N PRO A 160 -3.71 -7.17 -6.20
CA PRO A 160 -5.17 -7.26 -6.26
C PRO A 160 -5.86 -6.65 -5.03
N PHE A 161 -5.24 -6.78 -3.85
CA PHE A 161 -5.75 -6.23 -2.61
C PHE A 161 -5.59 -4.70 -2.56
N LEU A 162 -4.44 -4.20 -3.01
CA LEU A 162 -4.16 -2.76 -3.09
C LEU A 162 -5.07 -2.07 -4.12
N GLU A 163 -5.32 -2.71 -5.25
CA GLU A 163 -6.27 -2.21 -6.26
C GLU A 163 -7.67 -2.07 -5.66
N ALA A 164 -8.18 -3.10 -4.99
CA ALA A 164 -9.50 -3.06 -4.37
C ALA A 164 -9.61 -1.95 -3.31
N ILE A 165 -8.57 -1.75 -2.50
CA ILE A 165 -8.52 -0.63 -1.54
C ILE A 165 -8.58 0.71 -2.26
N GLU A 166 -7.78 0.91 -3.30
CA GLU A 166 -7.75 2.17 -4.02
C GLU A 166 -9.05 2.44 -4.79
N ILE A 167 -9.71 1.42 -5.34
CA ILE A 167 -11.05 1.56 -5.92
C ILE A 167 -12.06 2.05 -4.87
N LEU A 168 -12.05 1.48 -3.65
CA LEU A 168 -12.97 1.87 -2.58
C LEU A 168 -12.75 3.30 -2.07
N LYS A 169 -11.50 3.79 -2.08
CA LYS A 169 -11.19 5.19 -1.73
C LYS A 169 -11.70 6.19 -2.77
N HIS A 170 -11.97 5.75 -3.99
CA HIS A 170 -12.41 6.60 -5.09
C HIS A 170 -13.85 6.27 -5.47
N PRO A 171 -14.89 6.76 -4.75
CA PRO A 171 -16.28 6.41 -5.02
C PRO A 171 -16.76 6.87 -6.40
N LEU A 172 -16.14 7.91 -6.97
CA LEU A 172 -16.39 8.38 -8.34
C LEU A 172 -15.48 7.67 -9.36
N ASN A 173 -15.43 6.34 -9.31
CA ASN A 173 -14.70 5.55 -10.29
C ASN A 173 -15.62 4.97 -11.38
N PHE A 174 -15.05 4.60 -12.52
CA PHE A 174 -15.75 3.91 -13.61
C PHE A 174 -15.19 2.49 -13.87
N ASN A 175 -14.66 1.84 -12.83
CA ASN A 175 -14.26 0.45 -12.90
C ASN A 175 -15.49 -0.45 -13.13
N ARG A 176 -15.28 -1.60 -13.81
CA ARG A 176 -16.35 -2.61 -14.03
C ARG A 176 -16.79 -3.28 -12.73
N ASP A 177 -15.83 -3.51 -11.86
CA ASP A 177 -16.00 -4.19 -10.59
C ASP A 177 -15.19 -3.48 -9.49
N SER A 178 -15.48 -3.82 -8.24
CA SER A 178 -14.76 -3.31 -7.07
C SER A 178 -13.40 -3.99 -6.85
N GLY A 179 -12.89 -4.72 -7.84
CA GLY A 179 -11.70 -5.57 -7.72
C GLY A 179 -11.92 -6.79 -6.82
N THR A 180 -10.88 -7.19 -6.09
CA THR A 180 -10.91 -8.35 -5.17
C THR A 180 -11.82 -8.06 -3.97
N GLN A 181 -12.62 -9.06 -3.54
CA GLN A 181 -13.44 -8.93 -2.34
C GLN A 181 -12.57 -8.73 -1.08
N LEU A 182 -12.68 -7.56 -0.47
CA LEU A 182 -12.01 -7.27 0.80
C LEU A 182 -12.79 -7.85 1.97
N ASN A 183 -12.07 -8.30 3.00
CA ASN A 183 -12.70 -8.71 4.25
C ASN A 183 -13.43 -7.49 4.88
N PRO A 184 -14.72 -7.61 5.27
CA PRO A 184 -15.49 -6.52 5.85
C PRO A 184 -14.84 -5.84 7.07
N ILE A 185 -13.93 -6.52 7.78
CA ILE A 185 -13.14 -5.97 8.89
C ILE A 185 -12.40 -4.67 8.49
N TRP A 186 -12.01 -4.52 7.22
CA TRP A 186 -11.30 -3.33 6.76
C TRP A 186 -12.22 -2.13 6.53
N SER A 187 -13.54 -2.32 6.41
CA SER A 187 -14.49 -1.27 6.04
C SER A 187 -14.49 -0.05 6.96
N PRO A 188 -14.47 -0.20 8.31
CA PRO A 188 -14.41 0.95 9.22
C PRO A 188 -13.12 1.75 9.06
N LEU A 189 -11.98 1.09 8.82
CA LEU A 189 -10.68 1.74 8.66
C LEU A 189 -10.60 2.55 7.36
N LEU A 190 -11.18 2.01 6.27
CA LEU A 190 -11.16 2.67 4.96
C LEU A 190 -12.11 3.88 4.90
N LYS A 191 -13.18 3.90 5.70
CA LYS A 191 -14.10 5.05 5.79
C LYS A 191 -13.49 6.26 6.51
N ILE A 192 -12.53 6.05 7.40
CA ILE A 192 -11.90 7.12 8.19
C ILE A 192 -10.92 7.95 7.33
N THR A 193 -10.42 7.38 6.23
CA THR A 193 -9.39 7.99 5.38
C THR A 193 -9.94 8.79 4.18
N ASN A 194 -11.27 8.90 4.05
CA ASN A 194 -11.96 9.64 2.98
C ASN A 194 -12.42 11.01 3.45
#